data_AF-A0A7C4X7I8-F1
#
_entry.id   AF-A0A7C4X7I8-F1
#
_cell.length_a   1.000
_cell.length_b   1.000
_cell.length_c   1.000
_cell.angle_alpha   90.00
_cell.angle_beta   90.00
_cell.angle_gamma   90.00
#
_symmetry.space_group_name_H-M   'P 1'
#
loop_
_entity.id
_entity.type
_entity.pdbx_description
1 polymer ?
#
loop_
_entity_poly.entity_id
_entity_poly.type
_entity_poly.pdbx_seq_one_letter_code
_entity_poly.pdbx_strand_id
1 'polypeptide(L)'
;MNKLEPKANLSQKKVVVPFISAFIVLALVLTFSLVAVPRANAQDQNVQEYLSLLQSVYLYVLQNYVDEVDPQVLYEGAMKGLFEALNDPYSVFLDEQMMNDLNDTTSGKFGGIGL
;
A
#
# COMPACT_ATOMS: atom_id res chain seq x y z
N MET A 1 -73.76 11.89 16.31
CA MET A 1 -72.61 12.64 15.74
C MET A 1 -71.63 12.99 16.86
N ASN A 2 -70.40 12.47 16.81
CA ASN A 2 -69.21 13.26 17.09
C ASN A 2 -67.96 12.43 16.77
N LYS A 3 -67.36 12.75 15.64
CA LYS A 3 -66.08 12.22 15.18
C LYS A 3 -65.00 12.92 16.01
N LEU A 4 -64.46 12.23 17.01
CA LEU A 4 -63.31 12.72 17.76
C LEU A 4 -62.04 12.47 16.94
N GLU A 5 -61.64 13.47 16.17
CA GLU A 5 -60.33 13.44 15.52
C GLU A 5 -59.23 13.60 16.58
N PRO A 6 -58.17 12.79 16.55
CA PRO A 6 -57.06 12.96 17.48
C PRO A 6 -56.31 14.25 17.11
N LYS A 7 -56.47 15.28 17.95
CA LYS A 7 -55.65 16.50 17.90
C LYS A 7 -54.21 16.09 18.23
N ALA A 8 -53.43 15.74 17.20
CA ALA A 8 -52.00 15.49 17.35
C ALA A 8 -51.36 16.71 17.99
N ASN A 9 -50.87 16.53 19.22
CA ASN A 9 -50.35 17.59 20.06
C ASN A 9 -49.09 18.19 19.41
N LEU A 10 -49.19 19.45 18.95
CA LEU A 10 -48.14 20.18 18.27
C LEU A 10 -46.86 20.34 19.11
N SER A 11 -46.94 20.26 20.44
CA SER A 11 -45.79 20.35 21.34
C SER A 11 -44.93 19.08 21.33
N GLN A 12 -45.58 17.91 21.30
CA GLN A 12 -44.90 16.61 21.18
C GLN A 12 -44.11 16.55 19.87
N LYS A 13 -44.72 16.92 18.72
CA LYS A 13 -44.05 16.99 17.41
C LYS A 13 -42.79 17.88 17.39
N LYS A 14 -42.74 18.97 18.16
CA LYS A 14 -41.56 19.87 18.21
C LYS A 14 -40.35 19.25 18.90
N VAL A 15 -40.56 18.31 19.82
CA VAL A 15 -39.48 17.61 20.55
C VAL A 15 -39.08 16.30 19.87
N VAL A 16 -40.00 15.58 19.20
CA VAL A 16 -39.64 14.32 18.51
C VAL A 16 -38.88 14.56 17.21
N VAL A 17 -39.15 15.67 16.49
CA VAL A 17 -38.48 16.00 15.22
C VAL A 17 -36.95 16.16 15.35
N PRO A 18 -36.38 16.87 16.34
CA PRO A 18 -34.92 16.96 16.49
C PRO A 18 -34.27 15.64 16.91
N PHE A 19 -34.98 14.78 17.66
CA PHE A 19 -34.48 13.45 18.02
C PHE A 19 -34.45 12.50 16.81
N ILE A 20 -35.49 12.54 15.98
CA ILE A 20 -35.54 11.74 14.74
C ILE A 20 -34.49 12.23 13.74
N SER A 21 -34.28 13.55 13.60
CA SER A 21 -33.24 14.08 12.71
C SER A 21 -31.83 13.73 13.20
N ALA A 22 -31.56 13.77 14.51
CA ALA A 22 -30.28 13.35 15.08
C ALA A 22 -30.01 11.85 14.83
N PHE A 23 -31.04 11.00 14.95
CA PHE A 23 -30.91 9.57 14.66
C PHE A 23 -30.64 9.30 13.18
N ILE A 24 -31.30 10.04 12.28
CA ILE A 24 -31.06 9.94 10.84
C ILE A 24 -29.65 10.39 10.47
N VAL A 25 -29.17 11.50 11.04
CA VAL A 25 -27.81 11.99 10.80
C VAL A 25 -26.77 11.01 11.34
N LEU A 26 -26.98 10.44 12.53
CA LEU A 26 -26.09 9.42 13.08
C LEU A 26 -26.06 8.15 12.22
N ALA A 27 -27.24 7.67 11.77
CA ALA A 27 -27.33 6.54 10.87
C ALA A 27 -26.63 6.81 9.52
N LEU A 28 -26.72 8.04 9.01
CA LEU A 28 -26.12 8.44 7.74
C LEU A 28 -24.59 8.60 7.85
N VAL A 29 -24.08 9.08 8.98
CA VAL A 29 -22.64 9.10 9.28
C VAL A 29 -22.09 7.67 9.41
N LEU A 30 -22.81 6.79 10.10
CA LEU A 30 -22.40 5.38 10.25
C LEU A 30 -22.38 4.63 8.92
N THR A 31 -23.38 4.84 8.05
CA THR A 31 -23.40 4.20 6.72
C THR A 31 -22.33 4.77 5.79
N PHE A 32 -22.04 6.08 5.87
CA PHE A 32 -20.97 6.69 5.09
C PHE A 32 -19.58 6.14 5.48
N SER A 33 -19.31 5.93 6.77
CA SER A 33 -18.06 5.33 7.24
C SER A 33 -17.88 3.87 6.80
N LEU A 34 -18.95 3.07 6.66
CA LEU A 34 -18.85 1.69 6.17
C LEU A 34 -18.58 1.61 4.66
N VAL A 35 -19.11 2.54 3.87
CA VAL A 35 -18.94 2.55 2.41
C VAL A 35 -17.57 3.10 2.00
N ALA A 36 -16.97 3.96 2.82
CA ALA A 36 -15.69 4.60 2.56
C ALA A 36 -14.46 3.76 2.94
N VAL A 37 -14.63 2.54 3.49
CA VAL A 37 -13.50 1.64 3.72
C VAL A 37 -13.07 1.09 2.35
N PRO A 38 -11.86 1.40 1.86
CA PRO A 38 -11.35 0.76 0.66
C PRO A 38 -11.34 -0.74 0.92
N ARG A 39 -12.12 -1.49 0.13
CA ARG A 39 -12.06 -2.95 0.16
C ARG A 39 -10.71 -3.33 -0.40
N ALA A 40 -9.76 -3.60 0.49
CA ALA A 40 -8.48 -4.18 0.10
C ALA A 40 -8.78 -5.39 -0.76
N ASN A 41 -8.37 -5.38 -2.03
CA ASN A 41 -8.62 -6.50 -2.91
C ASN A 41 -7.86 -7.71 -2.36
N ALA A 42 -8.40 -8.91 -2.50
CA ALA A 42 -7.69 -10.13 -2.08
C ALA A 42 -6.29 -10.24 -2.74
N GLN A 43 -6.11 -9.64 -3.92
CA GLN A 43 -4.81 -9.52 -4.57
C GLN A 43 -3.82 -8.64 -3.79
N ASP A 44 -4.28 -7.52 -3.22
CA ASP A 44 -3.44 -6.60 -2.45
C ASP A 44 -3.00 -7.23 -1.13
N GLN A 45 -3.85 -8.08 -0.53
CA GLN A 45 -3.51 -8.84 0.68
C GLN A 45 -2.33 -9.80 0.45
N ASN A 46 -2.35 -10.55 -0.67
CA ASN A 46 -1.27 -11.48 -1.00
C ASN A 46 0.07 -10.76 -1.22
N VAL A 47 0.06 -9.60 -1.90
CA VAL A 47 1.29 -8.83 -2.15
C VAL A 47 1.90 -8.35 -0.84
N GLN A 48 1.08 -7.82 0.07
CA GLN A 48 1.56 -7.35 1.37
C GLN A 48 2.16 -8.48 2.21
N GLU A 49 1.58 -9.67 2.16
CA GLU A 49 2.10 -10.86 2.82
C GLU A 49 3.48 -11.27 2.26
N TYR A 50 3.63 -11.30 0.94
CA TYR A 50 4.92 -11.62 0.31
C TYR A 50 6.02 -10.62 0.64
N LEU A 51 5.71 -9.32 0.68
CA LEU A 51 6.68 -8.29 1.08
C LEU A 51 7.10 -8.45 2.55
N SER A 52 6.14 -8.77 3.43
CA SER A 52 6.41 -9.01 4.85
C SER A 52 7.28 -10.25 5.06
N LEU A 53 7.04 -11.31 4.29
CA LEU A 53 7.86 -12.53 4.30
C LEU A 53 9.28 -12.25 3.81
N LEU A 54 9.43 -11.52 2.69
CA LEU A 54 10.73 -11.12 2.14
C LEU A 54 11.55 -10.35 3.18
N GLN A 55 10.95 -9.35 3.84
CA GLN A 55 11.59 -8.59 4.91
C GLN A 55 12.03 -9.49 6.07
N SER A 56 11.16 -10.43 6.48
CA SER A 56 11.43 -11.33 7.60
C SER A 56 12.62 -12.25 7.30
N VAL A 57 12.68 -12.82 6.09
CA VAL A 57 13.79 -13.68 5.66
C VAL A 57 15.08 -12.88 5.53
N TYR A 58 15.02 -11.67 4.96
CA TYR A 58 16.18 -10.79 4.84
C TYR A 58 16.81 -10.49 6.21
N LEU A 59 16.00 -10.10 7.19
CA LEU A 59 16.46 -9.84 8.56
C LEU A 59 16.96 -11.11 9.26
N TYR A 60 16.29 -12.24 9.04
CA TYR A 60 16.70 -13.52 9.59
C TYR A 60 18.11 -13.90 9.11
N VAL A 61 18.39 -13.79 7.81
CA VAL A 61 19.72 -14.08 7.26
C VAL A 61 20.76 -13.15 7.85
N LEU A 62 20.51 -11.84 7.89
CA LEU A 62 21.45 -10.86 8.46
C LEU A 62 21.83 -11.16 9.92
N GLN A 63 20.87 -11.63 10.73
CA GLN A 63 21.08 -11.85 12.16
C GLN A 63 21.61 -13.24 12.51
N ASN A 64 21.34 -14.24 11.67
CA ASN A 64 21.56 -15.66 11.99
C ASN A 64 22.56 -16.34 11.06
N TYR A 65 23.10 -15.63 10.06
CA TYR A 65 24.19 -16.17 9.26
C TYR A 65 25.47 -16.28 10.09
N VAL A 66 26.32 -17.26 9.76
CA VAL A 66 27.51 -17.60 10.53
C VAL A 66 28.57 -16.49 10.53
N ASP A 67 28.64 -15.73 9.43
CA ASP A 67 29.57 -14.63 9.22
C ASP A 67 28.81 -13.29 9.15
N GLU A 68 29.55 -12.18 9.31
CA GLU A 68 29.00 -10.86 9.02
C GLU A 68 28.75 -10.71 7.52
N VAL A 69 27.49 -10.41 7.16
CA VAL A 69 27.08 -10.19 5.78
C VAL A 69 26.80 -8.70 5.58
N ASP A 70 27.36 -8.13 4.52
CA ASP A 70 27.03 -6.78 4.10
C ASP A 70 25.55 -6.71 3.64
N PRO A 71 24.71 -5.86 4.27
CA PRO A 71 23.33 -5.64 3.85
C PRO A 71 23.17 -5.32 2.36
N GLN A 72 24.13 -4.59 1.78
CA GLN A 72 24.10 -4.23 0.36
C GLN A 72 24.12 -5.46 -0.54
N VAL A 73 24.94 -6.47 -0.22
CA VAL A 73 25.06 -7.71 -1.01
C VAL A 73 23.73 -8.48 -1.03
N LEU A 74 23.05 -8.58 0.12
CA LEU A 74 21.75 -9.25 0.20
C LEU A 74 20.67 -8.47 -0.53
N TYR A 75 20.68 -7.15 -0.43
CA TYR A 75 19.74 -6.28 -1.14
C TYR A 75 19.89 -6.42 -2.65
N GLU A 76 21.11 -6.27 -3.17
CA GLU A 76 21.38 -6.40 -4.60
C GLU A 76 21.06 -7.81 -5.12
N GLY A 77 21.37 -8.86 -4.35
CA GLY A 77 21.01 -10.24 -4.70
C GLY A 77 19.50 -10.46 -4.76
N ALA A 78 18.75 -9.93 -3.79
CA ALA A 78 17.29 -10.00 -3.79
C ALA A 78 16.69 -9.27 -5.00
N MET A 79 17.20 -8.09 -5.33
CA MET A 79 16.77 -7.34 -6.50
C MET A 79 17.09 -8.10 -7.80
N LYS A 80 18.32 -8.62 -7.97
CA LYS A 80 18.70 -9.42 -9.14
C LYS A 80 17.75 -10.61 -9.33
N GLY A 81 17.45 -11.36 -8.26
CA GLY A 81 16.50 -12.48 -8.32
C GLY A 81 15.07 -12.08 -8.70
N LEU A 82 14.60 -10.90 -8.27
CA LEU A 82 13.29 -10.38 -8.70
C LEU A 82 13.23 -10.10 -10.20
N PHE A 83 14.30 -9.54 -10.78
CA PHE A 83 14.38 -9.28 -12.21
C PHE A 83 14.54 -10.57 -13.03
N GLU A 84 15.32 -11.54 -12.55
CA GLU A 84 15.43 -12.86 -13.18
C GLU A 84 14.08 -13.60 -13.26
N ALA A 85 13.23 -13.44 -12.25
CA ALA A 85 11.90 -14.05 -12.22
C ALA A 85 10.98 -13.55 -13.36
N LEU A 86 11.26 -12.38 -13.93
CA LEU A 86 10.51 -11.85 -15.07
C LEU A 86 10.76 -12.62 -16.36
N ASN A 87 11.84 -13.43 -16.44
CA ASN A 87 12.29 -14.11 -17.66
C ASN A 87 12.41 -13.16 -18.88
N ASP A 88 12.71 -11.88 -18.63
CA ASP A 88 12.90 -10.87 -19.66
C ASP A 88 14.40 -10.53 -19.78
N PRO A 89 15.05 -10.85 -20.91
CA PRO A 89 16.49 -10.61 -21.09
C PRO A 89 16.88 -9.12 -21.11
N TYR A 90 15.92 -8.20 -21.23
CA TYR A 90 16.16 -6.76 -21.20
C TYR A 90 15.90 -6.12 -19.84
N SER A 91 15.30 -6.87 -18.91
CA SER A 91 15.01 -6.40 -17.56
C SER A 91 16.13 -6.84 -16.61
N VAL A 92 16.99 -5.90 -16.24
CA VAL A 92 18.10 -6.13 -15.30
C VAL A 92 18.10 -5.10 -14.18
N PHE A 93 18.50 -5.52 -12.99
CA PHE A 93 18.79 -4.61 -11.89
C PHE A 93 20.14 -3.91 -12.14
N LEU A 94 20.14 -2.58 -12.17
CA LEU A 94 21.35 -1.77 -12.31
C LEU A 94 21.87 -1.40 -10.93
N ASP A 95 23.02 -1.96 -10.56
CA ASP A 95 23.77 -1.51 -9.39
C ASP A 95 24.48 -0.19 -9.66
N GLU A 96 25.02 0.43 -8.60
CA GLU A 96 25.64 1.76 -8.69
C GLU A 96 26.83 1.78 -9.66
N GLN A 97 27.63 0.72 -9.69
CA GLN A 97 28.77 0.60 -10.59
C GLN A 97 28.31 0.55 -12.05
N MET A 98 27.35 -0.31 -12.35
CA MET A 98 26.80 -0.42 -13.70
C MET A 98 26.13 0.89 -14.14
N MET A 99 25.44 1.59 -13.23
CA MET A 99 24.85 2.89 -13.52
C MET A 99 25.92 3.94 -13.83
N ASN A 100 27.04 3.94 -13.11
CA ASN A 100 28.16 4.84 -13.37
C ASN A 100 28.80 4.56 -14.74
N ASP A 101 29.04 3.30 -15.09
CA ASP A 101 29.59 2.90 -16.39
C ASP A 101 28.65 3.29 -17.55
N LEU A 102 27.34 3.12 -17.36
CA LEU A 102 26.32 3.55 -18.31
C LEU A 102 26.31 5.07 -18.47
N ASN A 103 26.46 5.81 -17.38
CA ASN A 103 26.54 7.26 -17.39
C ASN A 103 27.83 7.75 -18.07
N ASP A 104 28.97 7.11 -17.85
CA ASP A 104 30.24 7.45 -18.51
C ASP A 104 30.18 7.18 -20.01
N THR A 105 29.57 6.06 -20.40
CA THR A 105 29.31 5.71 -21.81
C THR A 105 28.37 6.72 -22.48
N THR A 106 27.28 7.10 -21.80
CA THR A 106 26.24 8.01 -22.35
C THR A 106 26.70 9.46 -22.36
N SER A 107 27.48 9.88 -21.37
CA SER A 107 28.02 11.24 -21.27
C SER A 107 29.27 11.47 -22.13
N GLY A 108 29.76 10.43 -22.81
CA GLY A 108 30.89 10.52 -23.72
C GLY A 108 32.23 10.70 -23.02
N LYS A 109 32.32 10.34 -21.73
CA LYS A 109 33.57 10.34 -20.96
C LYS A 109 34.37 9.07 -21.26
N PHE A 110 34.75 8.89 -22.52
CA PHE A 110 35.63 7.79 -22.91
C PHE A 110 37.06 8.09 -22.46
N GLY A 111 37.45 7.60 -21.28
CA GLY A 111 38.84 7.53 -20.85
C GLY A 111 39.57 6.38 -21.53
N GLY A 112 39.67 6.40 -22.87
CA GLY A 112 40.31 5.35 -23.65
C GLY A 112 41.33 5.92 -24.62
N ILE A 113 42.59 5.48 -24.50
CA ILE A 113 43.63 5.68 -25.50
C ILE A 113 43.18 4.91 -26.74
N GLY A 114 42.76 5.62 -27.79
CA GLY A 114 42.44 5.00 -29.07
C GLY A 114 43.67 4.26 -29.59
N LEU A 115 43.54 2.95 -29.80
CA LEU A 115 44.43 2.19 -30.67
C LEU A 115 43.82 2.13 -32.07
#